data_AF-A0A3D2BAP0-F1
#
_entry.id   AF-A0A3D2BAP0-F1
#
_cell.length_a   1.000
_cell.length_b   1.000
_cell.length_c   1.000
_cell.angle_alpha   90.00
_cell.angle_beta   90.00
_cell.angle_gamma   90.00
#
_symmetry.space_group_name_H-M   'P 1'
#
loop_
_entity.id
_entity.type
_entity.pdbx_description
1 polymer ?
#
loop_
_entity_poly.entity_id
_entity_poly.type
_entity_poly.pdbx_seq_one_letter_code
_entity_poly.pdbx_strand_id
1 'polypeptide(L)'
;SSQNVAEFTDAWISLNQARVTLNRGMLRLQSSMASQINGGQLNELVNTAKNLLADAQSHYDKYYALPETPGLDEKLSSQLEEQYRIYSATLTQMNLLLSQGNLEDMFKQNAEQKQTAMQKVYREWRQAQAALTDKGIEDNESDYKRILWILSGMMFLVIAVIVSSWIAMRRVLLLPLQEVIDHIRAIAAGDLTQPVDVRGKNEMAVLAYNVHEMQKALANTVGVVREGSDTIYTGAGEISAGSNDLSSRTEQ
;
A
#
# COMPACT_ATOMS: atom_id res chain seq x y z
N SER A 1 -11.12 -5.68 21.26
CA SER A 1 -9.70 -5.29 21.26
C SER A 1 -8.85 -6.47 21.71
N SER A 2 -7.61 -6.61 21.21
CA SER A 2 -6.67 -7.66 21.68
C SER A 2 -6.38 -7.55 23.18
N GLN A 3 -6.42 -6.34 23.73
CA GLN A 3 -6.28 -6.08 25.17
C GLN A 3 -7.47 -6.62 25.98
N ASN A 4 -8.71 -6.44 25.50
CA ASN A 4 -9.91 -7.00 26.17
C ASN A 4 -9.78 -8.53 26.28
N VAL A 5 -9.30 -9.18 25.22
CA VAL A 5 -9.03 -10.63 25.22
C VAL A 5 -7.96 -10.99 26.23
N ALA A 6 -6.83 -10.28 26.24
CA ALA A 6 -5.72 -10.57 27.13
C ALA A 6 -6.14 -10.46 28.61
N GLU A 7 -6.66 -9.30 29.02
CA GLU A 7 -7.01 -9.05 30.42
C GLU A 7 -8.11 -10.01 30.90
N PHE A 8 -9.15 -10.26 30.10
CA PHE A 8 -10.20 -11.21 30.49
C PHE A 8 -9.68 -12.65 30.56
N THR A 9 -8.80 -13.06 29.63
CA THR A 9 -8.17 -14.38 29.65
C THR A 9 -7.31 -14.57 30.88
N ASP A 10 -6.53 -13.57 31.27
CA ASP A 10 -5.69 -13.63 32.47
C ASP A 10 -6.55 -13.68 33.74
N ALA A 11 -7.63 -12.91 33.80
CA ALA A 11 -8.62 -13.01 34.89
C ALA A 11 -9.20 -14.43 34.99
N TRP A 12 -9.58 -15.02 33.86
CA TRP A 12 -10.10 -16.39 33.79
C TRP A 12 -9.07 -17.44 34.21
N ILE A 13 -7.81 -17.31 33.79
CA ILE A 13 -6.71 -18.22 34.19
C ILE A 13 -6.51 -18.17 35.71
N SER A 14 -6.44 -16.98 36.29
CA SER A 14 -6.27 -16.80 37.74
C SER A 14 -7.43 -17.40 38.55
N LEU A 15 -8.69 -17.26 38.11
CA LEU A 15 -9.82 -17.94 38.74
C LEU A 15 -9.70 -19.47 38.68
N ASN A 16 -9.25 -20.03 37.56
CA ASN A 16 -9.06 -21.49 37.45
C ASN A 16 -7.92 -21.99 38.34
N GLN A 17 -6.81 -21.25 38.44
CA GLN A 17 -5.73 -21.57 39.37
C GLN A 17 -6.20 -21.49 40.83
N ALA A 18 -7.04 -20.50 41.16
CA ALA A 18 -7.67 -20.41 42.48
C ALA A 18 -8.54 -21.64 42.76
N ARG A 19 -9.38 -22.08 41.80
CA ARG A 19 -10.18 -23.31 41.95
C ARG A 19 -9.31 -24.54 42.17
N VAL A 20 -8.22 -24.71 41.42
CA VAL A 20 -7.30 -25.84 41.63
C VAL A 20 -6.71 -25.81 43.04
N THR A 21 -6.33 -24.64 43.53
CA THR A 21 -5.81 -24.45 44.89
C THR A 21 -6.86 -24.79 45.95
N LEU A 22 -8.11 -24.35 45.75
CA LEU A 22 -9.22 -24.66 46.65
C LEU A 22 -9.55 -26.16 46.67
N ASN A 23 -9.52 -26.83 45.51
CA ASN A 23 -9.71 -28.28 45.43
C ASN A 23 -8.59 -29.03 46.17
N ARG A 24 -7.33 -28.58 46.08
CA ARG A 24 -6.22 -29.13 46.88
C ARG A 24 -6.46 -28.94 48.37
N GLY A 25 -6.98 -27.78 48.78
CA GLY A 25 -7.37 -27.51 50.17
C GLY A 25 -8.50 -28.43 50.65
N MET A 26 -9.51 -28.64 49.80
CA MET A 26 -10.64 -29.52 50.07
C MET A 26 -10.19 -30.98 50.30
N LEU A 27 -9.36 -31.53 49.40
CA LEU A 27 -8.79 -32.86 49.53
C LEU A 27 -7.96 -33.02 50.79
N ARG A 28 -7.23 -31.97 51.17
CA ARG A 28 -6.42 -31.96 52.39
C ARG A 28 -7.28 -31.96 53.65
N LEU A 29 -8.34 -31.15 53.70
CA LEU A 29 -9.27 -31.19 54.82
C LEU A 29 -9.90 -32.57 54.98
N GLN A 30 -10.27 -33.20 53.86
CA GLN A 30 -10.82 -34.56 53.84
C GLN A 30 -9.82 -35.59 54.42
N SER A 31 -8.53 -35.48 54.09
CA SER A 31 -7.50 -36.39 54.62
C SER A 31 -7.05 -36.05 56.05
N SER A 32 -7.07 -34.78 56.45
CA SER A 32 -6.73 -34.35 57.82
C SER A 32 -7.82 -34.70 58.84
N MET A 33 -9.08 -34.77 58.44
CA MET A 33 -10.13 -35.40 59.26
C MET A 33 -9.86 -36.89 59.50
N ALA A 34 -9.13 -37.56 58.60
CA ALA A 34 -8.70 -38.95 58.75
C ALA A 34 -7.38 -39.11 59.53
N SER A 35 -6.61 -38.04 59.73
CA SER A 35 -5.34 -38.04 60.49
C SER A 35 -5.06 -36.67 61.10
N GLN A 36 -5.27 -36.55 62.43
CA GLN A 36 -4.87 -35.37 63.20
C GLN A 36 -3.37 -35.13 63.02
N ILE A 37 -2.98 -34.07 62.29
CA ILE A 37 -1.71 -33.34 62.26
C ILE A 37 -1.65 -32.65 60.88
N ASN A 38 -1.84 -31.32 60.81
CA ASN A 38 -1.30 -30.38 59.79
C ASN A 38 -2.20 -29.16 59.49
N GLY A 39 -2.36 -28.24 60.45
CA GLY A 39 -3.03 -26.95 60.23
C GLY A 39 -2.21 -25.93 59.41
N GLY A 40 -0.88 -26.02 59.39
CA GLY A 40 0.00 -25.01 58.77
C GLY A 40 -0.09 -24.92 57.24
N GLN A 41 -0.20 -26.04 56.53
CA GLN A 41 -0.27 -26.07 55.06
C GLN A 41 -1.68 -25.73 54.51
N LEU A 42 -2.73 -25.72 55.35
CA LEU A 42 -4.07 -25.28 54.91
C LEU A 42 -4.14 -23.76 54.77
N ASN A 43 -3.59 -23.04 55.75
CA ASN A 43 -3.53 -21.57 55.73
C ASN A 43 -2.75 -21.03 54.52
N GLU A 44 -1.68 -21.73 54.12
CA GLU A 44 -0.92 -21.40 52.92
C GLU A 44 -1.77 -21.52 51.64
N LEU A 45 -2.57 -22.58 51.52
CA LEU A 45 -3.49 -22.77 50.38
C LEU A 45 -4.59 -21.71 50.35
N VAL A 46 -5.16 -21.36 51.50
CA VAL A 46 -6.16 -20.28 51.63
C VAL A 46 -5.57 -18.93 51.21
N ASN A 47 -4.36 -18.62 51.66
CA ASN A 47 -3.66 -17.38 51.28
C ASN A 47 -3.31 -17.36 49.78
N THR A 48 -2.86 -18.49 49.24
CA THR A 48 -2.56 -18.63 47.80
C THR A 48 -3.82 -18.41 46.96
N ALA A 49 -4.94 -19.07 47.32
CA ALA A 49 -6.21 -18.87 46.64
C ALA A 49 -6.71 -17.42 46.76
N LYS A 50 -6.54 -16.78 47.93
CA LYS A 50 -6.88 -15.37 48.13
C LYS A 50 -6.10 -14.45 47.18
N ASN A 51 -4.79 -14.67 47.03
CA ASN A 51 -3.96 -13.87 46.13
C ASN A 51 -4.37 -14.07 44.67
N LEU A 52 -4.60 -15.32 44.24
CA LEU A 52 -5.07 -15.62 42.88
C LEU A 52 -6.45 -14.99 42.57
N LEU A 53 -7.35 -14.94 43.56
CA LEU A 53 -8.64 -14.24 43.43
C LEU A 53 -8.45 -12.72 43.30
N ALA A 54 -7.52 -12.13 44.04
CA ALA A 54 -7.18 -10.71 43.93
C ALA A 54 -6.55 -10.39 42.57
N ASP A 55 -5.64 -11.23 42.07
CA ASP A 55 -5.05 -11.10 40.74
C ASP A 55 -6.12 -11.21 39.65
N ALA A 56 -7.03 -12.18 39.79
CA ALA A 56 -8.16 -12.31 38.87
C ALA A 56 -9.05 -11.06 38.83
N GLN A 57 -9.31 -10.47 40.00
CA GLN A 57 -10.08 -9.23 40.11
C GLN A 57 -9.36 -8.06 39.45
N SER A 58 -8.05 -7.91 39.69
CA SER A 58 -7.23 -6.85 39.08
C SER A 58 -7.27 -6.89 37.55
N HIS A 59 -7.15 -8.07 36.96
CA HIS A 59 -7.28 -8.24 35.51
C HIS A 59 -8.71 -7.96 35.00
N TYR A 60 -9.72 -8.38 35.76
CA TYR A 60 -11.12 -8.08 35.41
C TYR A 60 -11.45 -6.59 35.47
N ASP A 61 -10.93 -5.86 36.47
CA ASP A 61 -11.12 -4.41 36.61
C ASP A 61 -10.50 -3.67 35.42
N LYS A 62 -9.33 -4.12 34.94
CA LYS A 62 -8.72 -3.60 33.71
C LYS A 62 -9.57 -3.89 32.49
N TYR A 63 -10.06 -5.12 32.35
CA TYR A 63 -11.00 -5.47 31.27
C TYR A 63 -12.23 -4.55 31.26
N TYR A 64 -12.84 -4.33 32.42
CA TYR A 64 -14.05 -3.51 32.56
C TYR A 64 -13.80 -2.03 32.27
N ALA A 65 -12.58 -1.53 32.51
CA ALA A 65 -12.19 -0.16 32.19
C ALA A 65 -11.88 0.05 30.69
N LEU A 66 -11.66 -1.02 29.92
CA LEU A 66 -11.40 -0.92 28.49
C LEU A 66 -12.70 -0.68 27.72
N PRO A 67 -12.65 0.06 26.61
CA PRO A 67 -13.82 0.25 25.75
C PRO A 67 -14.27 -1.08 25.16
N GLU A 68 -15.59 -1.22 24.99
CA GLU A 68 -16.18 -2.39 24.33
C GLU A 68 -15.62 -2.58 22.92
N THR A 69 -15.53 -3.84 22.48
CA THR A 69 -15.13 -4.14 21.10
C THR A 69 -16.26 -3.71 20.15
N PRO A 70 -16.02 -2.79 19.21
CA PRO A 70 -17.02 -2.41 18.22
C PRO A 70 -17.51 -3.63 17.43
N GLY A 71 -18.83 -3.77 17.29
CA GLY A 71 -19.46 -4.87 16.55
C GLY A 71 -19.62 -6.19 17.32
N LEU A 72 -19.22 -6.24 18.59
CA LEU A 72 -19.51 -7.37 19.48
C LEU A 72 -20.94 -7.25 20.04
N ASP A 73 -21.64 -8.37 20.20
CA ASP A 73 -22.98 -8.39 20.81
C ASP A 73 -22.91 -8.02 22.30
N GLU A 74 -23.54 -6.90 22.66
CA GLU A 74 -23.63 -6.37 24.03
C GLU A 74 -24.24 -7.40 25.01
N LYS A 75 -25.18 -8.24 24.53
CA LYS A 75 -25.76 -9.31 25.36
C LYS A 75 -24.73 -10.37 25.72
N LEU A 76 -23.80 -10.68 24.82
CA LEU A 76 -22.76 -11.67 25.06
C LEU A 76 -21.74 -11.15 26.08
N SER A 77 -21.36 -9.87 25.99
CA SER A 77 -20.53 -9.20 26.99
C SER A 77 -21.22 -9.20 28.36
N SER A 78 -22.49 -8.80 28.42
CA SER A 78 -23.28 -8.81 29.66
C SER A 78 -23.37 -10.20 30.29
N GLN A 79 -23.59 -11.25 29.49
CA GLN A 79 -23.62 -12.63 29.98
C GLN A 79 -22.26 -13.09 30.49
N LEU A 80 -21.18 -12.68 29.84
CA LEU A 80 -19.82 -13.01 30.25
C LEU A 80 -19.51 -12.42 31.62
N GLU A 81 -19.83 -11.14 31.82
CA GLU A 81 -19.66 -10.44 33.10
C GLU A 81 -20.49 -11.07 34.21
N GLU A 82 -21.74 -11.44 33.92
CA GLU A 82 -22.62 -12.12 34.86
C GLU A 82 -22.02 -13.46 35.33
N GLN A 83 -21.61 -14.31 34.38
CA GLN A 83 -21.04 -15.62 34.71
C GLN A 83 -19.69 -15.49 35.43
N TYR A 84 -18.88 -14.48 35.07
CA TYR A 84 -17.64 -14.18 35.77
C TYR A 84 -17.93 -13.82 37.23
N ARG A 85 -18.87 -12.89 37.49
CA ARG A 85 -19.24 -12.45 38.83
C ARG A 85 -19.76 -13.61 39.67
N ILE A 86 -20.64 -14.44 39.11
CA ILE A 86 -21.18 -15.64 39.77
C ILE A 86 -20.04 -16.59 40.17
N TYR A 87 -19.12 -16.86 39.25
CA TYR A 87 -18.03 -17.81 39.48
C TYR A 87 -16.99 -17.26 40.46
N SER A 88 -16.55 -16.01 40.30
CA SER A 88 -15.63 -15.33 41.22
C SER A 88 -16.19 -15.28 42.66
N ALA A 89 -17.46 -14.90 42.83
CA ALA A 89 -18.12 -14.89 44.13
C ALA A 89 -18.17 -16.31 44.75
N THR A 90 -18.42 -17.32 43.93
CA THR A 90 -18.43 -18.72 44.37
C THR A 90 -17.06 -19.15 44.90
N LEU A 91 -15.98 -18.86 44.16
CA LEU A 91 -14.62 -19.22 44.59
C LEU A 91 -14.18 -18.41 45.83
N THR A 92 -14.61 -17.15 45.94
CA THR A 92 -14.39 -16.33 47.14
C THR A 92 -15.07 -16.94 48.37
N GLN A 93 -16.33 -17.36 48.22
CA GLN A 93 -17.07 -18.04 49.27
C GLN A 93 -16.43 -19.39 49.63
N MET A 94 -15.99 -20.16 48.63
CA MET A 94 -15.25 -21.40 48.87
C MET A 94 -13.94 -21.17 49.64
N ASN A 95 -13.21 -20.09 49.36
CA ASN A 95 -11.99 -19.77 50.10
C ASN A 95 -12.29 -19.43 51.58
N LEU A 96 -13.38 -18.70 51.83
CA LEU A 96 -13.85 -18.43 53.19
C LEU A 96 -14.21 -19.73 53.92
N LEU A 97 -15.01 -20.60 53.29
CA LEU A 97 -15.41 -21.88 53.87
C LEU A 97 -14.22 -22.82 54.11
N LEU A 98 -13.24 -22.81 53.20
CA LEU A 98 -11.98 -23.55 53.36
C LEU A 98 -11.21 -23.07 54.59
N SER A 99 -11.14 -21.77 54.83
CA SER A 99 -10.50 -21.19 56.02
C SER A 99 -11.20 -21.56 57.32
N GLN A 100 -12.51 -21.86 57.25
CA GLN A 100 -13.33 -22.30 58.38
C GLN A 100 -13.36 -23.83 58.55
N GLY A 101 -12.74 -24.59 57.64
CA GLY A 101 -12.79 -26.05 57.63
C GLY A 101 -14.15 -26.64 57.24
N ASN A 102 -15.08 -25.84 56.71
CA ASN A 102 -16.44 -26.26 56.41
C ASN A 102 -16.56 -26.87 55.01
N LEU A 103 -16.20 -28.15 54.90
CA LEU A 103 -16.23 -28.89 53.64
C LEU A 103 -17.63 -29.10 53.05
N GLU A 104 -18.62 -29.36 53.90
CA GLU A 104 -19.98 -29.66 53.47
C GLU A 104 -20.55 -28.50 52.66
N ASP A 105 -20.41 -27.27 53.16
CA ASP A 105 -20.92 -26.09 52.49
C ASP A 105 -20.08 -25.70 51.27
N MET A 106 -18.81 -26.11 51.19
CA MET A 106 -18.02 -25.96 49.96
C MET A 106 -18.57 -26.81 48.81
N PHE A 107 -19.00 -28.05 49.08
CA PHE A 107 -19.64 -28.89 48.06
C PHE A 107 -20.97 -28.30 47.58
N LYS A 108 -21.76 -27.70 48.49
CA LYS A 108 -23.02 -27.02 48.16
C LYS A 108 -22.85 -25.81 47.22
N GLN A 109 -21.63 -25.28 47.07
CA GLN A 109 -21.36 -24.17 46.15
C GLN A 109 -21.52 -24.53 44.67
N ASN A 110 -21.54 -25.82 44.31
CA ASN A 110 -21.71 -26.31 42.93
C ASN A 110 -20.73 -25.65 41.93
N ALA A 111 -19.48 -25.44 42.34
CA ALA A 111 -18.49 -24.71 41.55
C ALA A 111 -18.19 -25.30 40.18
N GLU A 112 -18.39 -26.61 39.99
CA GLU A 112 -18.24 -27.28 38.69
C GLU A 112 -19.29 -26.83 37.67
N GLN A 113 -20.56 -26.75 38.08
CA GLN A 113 -21.64 -26.29 37.23
C GLN A 113 -21.42 -24.83 36.82
N LYS A 114 -21.01 -23.99 37.78
CA LYS A 114 -20.71 -22.57 37.55
C LYS A 114 -19.47 -22.37 36.68
N GLN A 115 -18.43 -23.17 36.85
CA GLN A 115 -17.29 -23.19 35.95
C GLN A 115 -17.72 -23.54 34.52
N THR A 116 -18.57 -24.56 34.35
CA THR A 116 -19.03 -25.00 33.03
C THR A 116 -19.83 -23.90 32.34
N ALA A 117 -20.73 -23.23 33.07
CA ALA A 117 -21.50 -22.10 32.57
C ALA A 117 -20.59 -20.94 32.13
N MET A 118 -19.61 -20.58 32.96
CA MET A 118 -18.62 -19.55 32.65
C MET A 118 -17.74 -19.93 31.45
N GLN A 119 -17.27 -21.17 31.38
CA GLN A 119 -16.44 -21.67 30.29
C GLN A 119 -17.19 -21.64 28.95
N LYS A 120 -18.49 -21.96 28.95
CA LYS A 120 -19.32 -21.88 27.75
C LYS A 120 -19.36 -20.46 27.21
N VAL A 121 -19.74 -19.49 28.03
CA VAL A 121 -19.86 -18.08 27.61
C VAL A 121 -18.49 -17.50 27.23
N TYR A 122 -17.43 -17.83 27.97
CA TYR A 122 -16.07 -17.42 27.61
C TYR A 122 -15.64 -17.92 26.22
N ARG A 123 -15.98 -19.16 25.86
CA ARG A 123 -15.68 -19.70 24.52
C ARG A 123 -16.47 -18.99 23.42
N GLU A 124 -17.77 -18.79 23.64
CA GLU A 124 -18.64 -18.07 22.70
C GLU A 124 -18.13 -16.63 22.48
N TRP A 125 -17.78 -15.94 23.57
CA TRP A 125 -17.20 -14.60 23.52
C TRP A 125 -15.84 -14.57 22.79
N ARG A 126 -14.92 -15.48 23.12
CA ARG A 126 -13.62 -15.60 22.43
C ARG A 126 -13.79 -15.86 20.92
N GLN A 127 -14.75 -16.70 20.55
CA GLN A 127 -15.04 -17.01 19.14
C GLN A 127 -15.61 -15.79 18.40
N ALA A 128 -16.54 -15.07 19.01
CA ALA A 128 -17.09 -13.84 18.44
C ALA A 128 -15.99 -12.78 18.25
N GLN A 129 -15.12 -12.63 19.24
CA GLN A 129 -13.99 -11.70 19.22
C GLN A 129 -12.94 -12.06 18.15
N ALA A 130 -12.68 -13.36 17.94
CA ALA A 130 -11.82 -13.86 16.86
C ALA A 130 -12.43 -13.58 15.48
N ALA A 131 -13.72 -13.90 15.29
CA ALA A 131 -14.41 -13.66 14.02
C ALA A 131 -14.44 -12.18 13.60
N LEU A 132 -14.54 -11.25 14.56
CA LEU A 132 -14.42 -9.81 14.29
C LEU A 132 -13.00 -9.40 13.91
N THR A 133 -11.99 -10.04 14.50
CA THR A 133 -10.58 -9.77 14.18
C THR A 133 -10.22 -10.32 12.80
N ASP A 134 -10.68 -11.52 12.47
CA ASP A 134 -10.46 -12.16 11.18
C ASP A 134 -11.10 -11.36 10.04
N LYS A 135 -12.33 -10.85 10.24
CA LYS A 135 -12.98 -9.94 9.27
C LYS A 135 -12.15 -8.68 9.01
N GLY A 136 -11.58 -8.08 10.05
CA GLY A 136 -10.69 -6.91 9.89
C GLY A 136 -9.38 -7.22 9.17
N ILE A 137 -8.90 -8.47 9.20
CA ILE A 137 -7.71 -8.91 8.46
C ILE A 137 -8.07 -9.23 7.00
N GLU A 138 -9.23 -9.82 6.75
CA GLU A 138 -9.71 -10.14 5.40
C GLU A 138 -10.03 -8.86 4.59
N ASP A 139 -10.61 -7.85 5.25
CA ASP A 139 -10.80 -6.52 4.65
C ASP A 139 -9.44 -5.89 4.27
N ASN A 140 -8.42 -6.01 5.11
CA ASN A 140 -7.06 -5.55 4.81
C ASN A 140 -6.47 -6.23 3.56
N GLU A 141 -6.65 -7.55 3.37
CA GLU A 141 -6.16 -8.22 2.15
C GLU A 141 -6.82 -7.68 0.88
N SER A 142 -8.12 -7.38 0.95
CA SER A 142 -8.86 -6.80 -0.16
C SER A 142 -8.37 -5.39 -0.51
N ASP A 143 -8.03 -4.60 0.51
CA ASP A 143 -7.44 -3.27 0.35
C ASP A 143 -6.01 -3.33 -0.22
N TYR A 144 -5.19 -4.30 0.21
CA TYR A 144 -3.87 -4.53 -0.39
C TYR A 144 -3.98 -4.83 -1.89
N LYS A 145 -4.89 -5.72 -2.29
CA LYS A 145 -5.13 -6.03 -3.72
C LYS A 145 -5.64 -4.81 -4.48
N ARG A 146 -6.52 -4.02 -3.88
CA ARG A 146 -7.05 -2.79 -4.49
C ARG A 146 -5.95 -1.73 -4.69
N ILE A 147 -5.08 -1.55 -3.69
CA ILE A 147 -3.91 -0.67 -3.79
C ILE A 147 -2.97 -1.13 -4.90
N LEU A 148 -2.69 -2.43 -5.00
CA LEU A 148 -1.87 -2.98 -6.09
C LEU A 148 -2.49 -2.69 -7.46
N TRP A 149 -3.79 -2.88 -7.64
CA TRP A 149 -4.48 -2.55 -8.90
C TRP A 149 -4.40 -1.06 -9.25
N ILE A 150 -4.57 -0.17 -8.26
CA ILE A 150 -4.45 1.28 -8.47
C ILE A 150 -3.01 1.64 -8.86
N LEU A 151 -2.00 1.07 -8.18
CA LEU A 151 -0.59 1.30 -8.51
C LEU A 151 -0.23 0.77 -9.90
N SER A 152 -0.71 -0.42 -10.26
CA SER A 152 -0.53 -0.97 -11.61
C SER A 152 -1.19 -0.09 -12.67
N GLY A 153 -2.40 0.42 -12.42
CA GLY A 153 -3.08 1.37 -13.31
C GLY A 153 -2.31 2.68 -13.46
N MET A 154 -1.78 3.23 -12.36
CA MET A 154 -0.95 4.44 -12.36
C MET A 154 0.35 4.23 -13.14
N MET A 155 1.04 3.11 -12.92
CA MET A 155 2.26 2.74 -13.64
C MET A 155 2.01 2.65 -15.14
N PHE A 156 0.92 2.00 -15.55
CA PHE A 156 0.54 1.90 -16.95
C PHE A 156 0.28 3.28 -17.58
N LEU A 157 -0.40 4.17 -16.86
CA LEU A 157 -0.66 5.54 -17.31
C LEU A 157 0.66 6.33 -17.49
N VAL A 158 1.58 6.24 -16.54
CA VAL A 158 2.90 6.88 -16.63
C VAL A 158 3.67 6.39 -17.85
N ILE A 159 3.71 5.07 -18.08
CA ILE A 159 4.37 4.48 -19.25
C ILE A 159 3.70 4.97 -20.54
N ALA A 160 2.38 5.01 -20.59
CA ALA A 160 1.64 5.53 -21.75
C ALA A 160 1.98 7.00 -22.05
N VAL A 161 2.08 7.84 -21.02
CA VAL A 161 2.48 9.25 -21.16
C VAL A 161 3.91 9.37 -21.68
N ILE A 162 4.86 8.59 -21.15
CA ILE A 162 6.26 8.59 -21.61
C ILE A 162 6.34 8.17 -23.07
N VAL A 163 5.70 7.06 -23.45
CA VAL A 163 5.70 6.55 -24.82
C VAL A 163 5.04 7.53 -25.78
N SER A 164 3.89 8.11 -25.39
CA SER A 164 3.20 9.11 -26.21
C SER A 164 4.04 10.37 -26.42
N SER A 165 4.71 10.85 -25.38
CA SER A 165 5.60 12.02 -25.43
C SER A 165 6.83 11.75 -26.30
N TRP A 166 7.41 10.55 -26.20
CA TRP A 166 8.53 10.14 -27.04
C TRP A 166 8.15 10.04 -28.52
N ILE A 167 6.99 9.46 -28.83
CA ILE A 167 6.47 9.38 -30.20
C ILE A 167 6.19 10.79 -30.76
N ALA A 168 5.57 11.66 -29.95
CA ALA A 168 5.29 13.04 -30.33
C ALA A 168 6.58 13.82 -30.59
N MET A 169 7.55 13.76 -29.68
CA MET A 169 8.87 14.38 -29.84
C MET A 169 9.56 13.92 -31.13
N ARG A 170 9.57 12.60 -31.38
CA ARG A 170 10.21 12.03 -32.57
C ARG A 170 9.54 12.49 -33.87
N ARG A 171 8.20 12.51 -33.92
CA ARG A 171 7.46 12.87 -35.14
C ARG A 171 7.37 14.37 -35.40
N VAL A 172 7.26 15.19 -34.35
CA VAL A 172 7.02 16.62 -34.48
C VAL A 172 8.33 17.41 -34.61
N LEU A 173 9.41 16.93 -33.99
CA LEU A 173 10.67 17.67 -33.94
C LEU A 173 11.82 16.95 -34.65
N LEU A 174 12.11 15.69 -34.32
CA LEU A 174 13.31 15.02 -34.84
C LEU A 174 13.23 14.69 -36.33
N LEU A 175 12.10 14.16 -36.82
CA LEU A 175 11.95 13.82 -38.24
C LEU A 175 11.96 15.06 -39.16
N PRO A 176 11.15 16.11 -38.92
CA PRO A 176 11.18 17.30 -39.77
C PRO A 176 12.51 18.04 -39.72
N LEU A 177 13.20 18.02 -38.57
CA LEU A 177 14.52 18.61 -38.46
C LEU A 177 15.53 17.88 -39.37
N GLN A 178 15.47 16.55 -39.41
CA GLN A 178 16.34 15.77 -40.28
C GLN A 178 16.06 16.07 -41.76
N GLU A 179 14.78 16.17 -42.15
CA GLU A 179 14.39 16.57 -43.51
C GLU A 179 14.98 17.94 -43.86
N VAL A 180 14.84 18.95 -42.99
CA VAL A 180 15.41 20.29 -43.23
C VAL A 180 16.94 20.24 -43.36
N ILE A 181 17.63 19.47 -42.52
CA ILE A 181 19.09 19.29 -42.61
C ILE A 181 19.50 18.71 -43.96
N ASP A 182 18.75 17.72 -44.47
CA ASP A 182 19.06 17.09 -45.76
C ASP A 182 18.83 18.07 -46.93
N HIS A 183 17.82 18.95 -46.86
CA HIS A 183 17.63 20.02 -47.86
C HIS A 183 18.77 21.04 -47.83
N ILE A 184 19.23 21.45 -46.65
CA ILE A 184 20.38 22.36 -46.51
C ILE A 184 21.64 21.73 -47.13
N ARG A 185 21.84 20.42 -46.94
CA ARG A 185 22.97 19.69 -47.56
C ARG A 185 22.87 19.67 -49.09
N ALA A 186 21.67 19.47 -49.66
CA ALA A 186 21.47 19.52 -51.11
C ALA A 186 21.79 20.92 -51.68
N ILE A 187 21.28 21.98 -51.03
CA ILE A 187 21.58 23.37 -51.41
C ILE A 187 23.09 23.64 -51.34
N ALA A 188 23.77 23.19 -50.28
CA ALA A 188 25.22 23.35 -50.15
C ALA A 188 26.02 22.59 -51.21
N ALA A 189 25.48 21.49 -51.74
CA ALA A 189 26.05 20.74 -52.86
C ALA A 189 25.74 21.36 -54.24
N GLY A 190 24.95 22.44 -54.30
CA GLY A 190 24.57 23.12 -55.53
C GLY A 190 23.31 22.56 -56.21
N ASP A 191 22.63 21.58 -55.60
CA ASP A 191 21.34 21.08 -56.08
C ASP A 191 20.19 21.93 -55.52
N LEU A 192 19.67 22.83 -56.35
CA LEU A 192 18.55 23.72 -56.02
C LEU A 192 17.20 23.19 -56.54
N THR A 193 17.13 21.94 -57.00
CA THR A 193 15.92 21.38 -57.65
C THR A 193 15.01 20.61 -56.69
N GLN A 194 15.49 20.28 -55.50
CA GLN A 194 14.73 19.54 -54.47
C GLN A 194 13.59 20.41 -53.88
N PRO A 195 12.31 19.99 -53.90
CA PRO A 195 11.23 20.76 -53.31
C PRO A 195 11.22 20.66 -51.78
N VAL A 196 11.29 21.81 -51.09
CA VAL A 196 11.15 21.89 -49.63
C VAL A 196 9.66 21.83 -49.26
N ASP A 197 9.20 20.71 -48.69
CA ASP A 197 7.80 20.53 -48.25
C ASP A 197 7.56 21.25 -46.90
N VAL A 198 6.87 22.39 -46.95
CA VAL A 198 6.53 23.16 -45.75
C VAL A 198 5.17 22.70 -45.21
N ARG A 199 5.20 21.81 -44.22
CA ARG A 199 3.99 21.31 -43.55
C ARG A 199 3.97 21.62 -42.06
N GLY A 200 2.82 22.10 -41.59
CA GLY A 200 2.54 22.32 -40.17
C GLY A 200 2.41 23.81 -39.79
N LYS A 201 2.23 24.06 -38.48
CA LYS A 201 2.11 25.41 -37.89
C LYS A 201 3.07 25.62 -36.70
N ASN A 202 4.07 24.75 -36.56
CA ASN A 202 5.07 24.81 -35.49
C ASN A 202 6.36 25.48 -35.98
N GLU A 203 7.31 25.65 -35.07
CA GLU A 203 8.62 26.26 -35.33
C GLU A 203 9.40 25.51 -36.42
N MET A 204 9.18 24.20 -36.58
CA MET A 204 9.80 23.41 -37.66
C MET A 204 9.24 23.77 -39.04
N ALA A 205 7.94 24.06 -39.15
CA ALA A 205 7.35 24.56 -40.39
C ALA A 205 7.90 25.95 -40.75
N VAL A 206 8.08 26.82 -39.75
CA VAL A 206 8.71 28.14 -39.95
C VAL A 206 10.16 28.00 -40.41
N LEU A 207 10.91 27.06 -39.82
CA LEU A 207 12.28 26.78 -40.23
C LEU A 207 12.35 26.27 -41.69
N ALA A 208 11.51 25.30 -42.06
CA ALA A 208 11.43 24.78 -43.42
C ALA A 208 11.07 25.88 -44.43
N TYR A 209 10.13 26.78 -44.07
CA TYR A 209 9.77 27.93 -44.89
C TYR A 209 10.95 28.87 -45.15
N ASN A 210 11.73 29.21 -44.12
CA ASN A 210 12.89 30.08 -44.28
C ASN A 210 13.98 29.44 -45.17
N VAL A 211 14.19 28.13 -45.07
CA VAL A 211 15.11 27.40 -45.95
C VAL A 211 14.63 27.40 -47.41
N HIS A 212 13.31 27.28 -47.63
CA HIS A 212 12.73 27.39 -48.97
C HIS A 212 12.96 28.77 -49.60
N GLU A 213 12.73 29.86 -48.85
CA GLU A 213 13.00 31.21 -49.35
C GLU A 213 14.50 31.43 -49.66
N MET A 214 15.39 30.88 -48.83
CA MET A 214 16.84 30.90 -49.09
C MET A 214 17.20 30.17 -50.40
N GLN A 215 16.64 28.97 -50.63
CA GLN A 215 16.84 28.21 -51.87
C GLN A 215 16.41 29.02 -53.10
N LYS A 216 15.24 29.66 -53.03
CA LYS A 216 14.69 30.47 -54.12
C LYS A 216 15.56 31.68 -54.44
N ALA A 217 16.04 32.39 -53.42
CA ALA A 217 16.93 33.52 -53.60
C ALA A 217 18.27 33.11 -54.24
N LEU A 218 18.83 31.97 -53.82
CA LEU A 218 20.06 31.40 -54.42
C LEU A 218 19.84 30.98 -55.87
N ALA A 219 18.72 30.31 -56.17
CA ALA A 219 18.39 29.89 -57.53
C ALA A 219 18.25 31.09 -58.48
N ASN A 220 17.61 32.17 -58.02
CA ASN A 220 17.52 33.41 -58.79
C ASN A 220 18.91 34.03 -59.03
N THR A 221 19.75 34.07 -58.00
CA THR A 221 21.12 34.62 -58.11
C THR A 221 21.97 33.83 -59.11
N VAL A 222 21.93 32.49 -59.05
CA VAL A 222 22.63 31.61 -60.01
C VAL A 222 22.06 31.80 -61.43
N GLY A 223 20.74 31.97 -61.56
CA GLY A 223 20.07 32.28 -62.82
C GLY A 223 20.59 33.57 -63.46
N VAL A 224 20.64 34.67 -62.69
CA VAL A 224 21.16 35.96 -63.15
C VAL A 224 22.64 35.87 -63.56
N VAL A 225 23.47 35.16 -62.78
CA VAL A 225 24.89 34.97 -63.12
C VAL A 225 25.06 34.16 -64.40
N ARG A 226 24.22 33.14 -64.61
CA ARG A 226 24.24 32.34 -65.84
C ARG A 226 23.82 33.16 -67.06
N GLU A 227 22.73 33.92 -66.96
CA GLU A 227 22.27 34.81 -68.04
C GLU A 227 23.32 35.87 -68.40
N GLY A 228 23.96 36.47 -67.39
CA GLY A 228 25.08 37.40 -67.61
C GLY A 228 26.27 36.71 -68.29
N SER A 229 26.58 35.47 -67.91
CA SER A 229 27.66 34.69 -68.54
C SER A 229 27.33 34.32 -69.99
N ASP A 230 26.09 33.93 -70.29
CA ASP A 230 25.63 33.65 -71.65
C ASP A 230 25.69 34.93 -72.52
N THR A 231 25.31 36.08 -71.96
CA THR A 231 25.41 37.38 -72.65
C THR A 231 26.87 37.75 -72.96
N ILE A 232 27.79 37.56 -72.00
CA ILE A 232 29.23 37.78 -72.20
C ILE A 232 29.78 36.80 -73.26
N TYR A 233 29.36 35.54 -73.22
CA TYR A 233 29.79 34.52 -74.18
C TYR A 233 29.34 34.88 -75.61
N THR A 234 28.08 35.25 -75.79
CA THR A 234 27.56 35.73 -77.08
C THR A 234 28.30 36.97 -77.56
N GLY A 235 28.50 37.98 -76.69
CA GLY A 235 29.25 39.19 -77.03
C GLY A 235 30.72 38.92 -77.38
N ALA A 236 31.39 37.99 -76.69
CA ALA A 236 32.74 37.55 -77.02
C ALA A 236 32.80 36.83 -78.38
N GLY A 237 31.78 36.04 -78.72
CA GLY A 237 31.62 35.42 -80.02
C GLY A 237 31.46 36.45 -81.15
N GLU A 238 30.63 37.48 -80.93
CA GLU A 238 30.46 38.60 -81.86
C GLU A 238 31.76 39.39 -82.04
N ILE A 239 32.51 39.67 -80.95
CA ILE A 239 33.82 40.32 -81.02
C ILE A 239 34.83 39.47 -81.79
N SER A 240 34.87 38.16 -81.55
CA SER A 240 35.78 37.25 -82.25
C SER A 240 35.46 37.19 -83.75
N ALA A 241 34.18 37.10 -84.12
CA ALA A 241 33.74 37.14 -85.51
C ALA A 241 34.09 38.48 -86.18
N GLY A 242 33.87 39.60 -85.48
CA GLY A 242 34.24 40.94 -85.97
C GLY A 242 35.77 41.13 -86.11
N SER A 243 36.55 40.59 -85.19
CA SER A 243 38.02 40.60 -85.27
C SER A 243 38.52 39.80 -86.48
N ASN A 244 37.89 38.66 -86.77
CA ASN A 244 38.24 37.82 -87.92
C ASN A 244 37.91 38.50 -89.26
N ASP A 245 36.77 39.20 -89.34
CA ASP A 245 36.41 40.05 -90.50
C ASP A 245 37.44 41.16 -90.70
N LEU A 246 37.83 41.87 -89.63
CA LEU A 246 38.81 42.94 -89.69
C LEU A 246 40.20 42.44 -90.10
N SER A 247 40.64 41.30 -89.55
CA SER A 247 41.88 40.63 -89.96
C SER A 247 41.87 40.28 -91.45
N SER A 248 40.75 39.76 -91.97
CA SER A 248 40.62 39.42 -93.40
C SER A 248 40.73 40.65 -94.32
N ARG A 249 40.31 41.83 -93.85
CA ARG A 249 40.43 43.10 -94.59
C ARG A 249 41.82 43.74 -94.50
N THR A 250 42.67 43.25 -93.59
CA THR A 250 44.04 43.75 -93.41
C THR A 250 45.07 42.88 -94.15
N GLU A 251 44.69 41.68 -94.61
CA GLU A 251 45.55 40.76 -95.39
C GLU A 251 45.36 40.87 -96.94
N GLN A 252 44.42 41.70 -97.43
CA GLN A 252 44.27 42.02 -98.86
C GLN A 252 45.15 43.19 -99.28
#